data_AF-A0A8H6S763-F1
#
_entry.id   AF-A0A8H6S763-F1
#
_cell.length_a   1.000
_cell.length_b   1.000
_cell.length_c   1.000
_cell.angle_alpha   90.00
_cell.angle_beta   90.00
_cell.angle_gamma   90.00
#
_symmetry.space_group_name_H-M   'P 1'
#
loop_
_entity.id
_entity.type
_entity.pdbx_description
1 polymer ?
#
loop_
_entity_poly.entity_id
_entity_poly.type
_entity_poly.pdbx_seq_one_letter_code
_entity_poly.pdbx_strand_id
1 'polypeptide(L)'
;MLSPLYISEISPPEVRGSLIALEQFSIVLGVVVGFWIGFFTRNIPGSASWRIPLGVQIGPGVLLAFGALFLLPASPRLLVLKGKYDEAEASLVKLRGRRSR
;
A
#
# COMPACT_ATOMS: atom_id res chain seq x y z
N MET A 1 -6.69 -3.31 -7.86
CA MET A 1 -7.11 -2.09 -8.59
C MET A 1 -7.27 -0.87 -7.69
N LEU A 2 -7.60 -1.02 -6.40
CA LEU A 2 -7.76 0.14 -5.50
C LEU A 2 -6.43 0.87 -5.18
N SER A 3 -5.34 0.13 -5.01
CA SER A 3 -4.00 0.66 -4.69
C SER A 3 -3.44 1.60 -5.77
N PRO A 4 -3.32 1.22 -7.05
CA PRO A 4 -2.80 2.13 -8.09
C PRO A 4 -3.74 3.30 -8.35
N LEU A 5 -5.06 3.12 -8.18
CA LEU A 5 -6.02 4.22 -8.25
C LEU A 5 -5.75 5.25 -7.14
N TYR A 6 -5.61 4.80 -5.90
CA TYR A 6 -5.29 5.66 -4.78
C TYR A 6 -3.96 6.42 -4.99
N ILE A 7 -2.91 5.71 -5.43
CA ILE A 7 -1.62 6.32 -5.77
C ILE A 7 -1.80 7.39 -6.87
N SER A 8 -2.60 7.11 -7.89
CA SER A 8 -2.87 8.08 -8.96
C SER A 8 -3.60 9.35 -8.47
N GLU A 9 -4.41 9.24 -7.42
CA GLU A 9 -5.18 10.34 -6.85
C GLU A 9 -4.36 11.23 -5.91
N ILE A 10 -3.41 10.65 -5.16
CA ILE A 10 -2.57 11.40 -4.22
C ILE A 10 -1.26 11.91 -4.84
N SER A 11 -0.81 11.34 -5.96
CA SER A 11 0.50 11.64 -6.55
C SER A 11 0.52 12.93 -7.39
N PRO A 12 1.63 13.71 -7.31
CA PRO A 12 1.92 14.75 -8.29
C PRO A 12 2.04 14.17 -9.71
N PRO A 13 1.57 14.88 -10.75
CA PRO A 13 1.62 14.40 -12.12
C PRO A 13 3.02 13.97 -12.59
N GLU A 14 4.06 14.62 -12.09
CA GLU A 14 5.44 14.47 -12.55
C GLU A 14 6.07 13.14 -12.13
N VAL A 15 5.67 12.60 -10.97
CA VAL A 15 6.25 11.38 -10.37
C VAL A 15 5.26 10.21 -10.28
N ARG A 16 4.02 10.39 -10.75
CA ARG A 16 2.96 9.38 -10.69
C ARG A 16 3.38 8.05 -11.30
N GLY A 17 4.04 8.09 -12.46
CA GLY A 17 4.51 6.88 -13.14
C GLY A 17 5.52 6.10 -12.29
N SER A 18 6.48 6.81 -11.67
CA SER A 18 7.48 6.20 -10.80
C SER A 18 6.86 5.58 -9.53
N LEU A 19 5.85 6.21 -8.94
CA LEU A 19 5.15 5.68 -7.77
C LEU A 19 4.35 4.42 -8.08
N ILE A 20 3.70 4.35 -9.24
CA ILE A 20 3.01 3.15 -9.70
C ILE A 20 4.03 2.03 -10.01
N ALA A 21 5.16 2.37 -10.63
CA ALA A 21 6.24 1.41 -10.87
C ALA A 21 6.82 0.85 -9.56
N LEU A 22 6.94 1.68 -8.52
CA LEU A 22 7.40 1.29 -7.20
C LEU A 22 6.43 0.31 -6.51
N GLU A 23 5.12 0.51 -6.65
CA GLU A 23 4.11 -0.46 -6.20
C GLU A 23 4.37 -1.83 -6.84
N GLN A 24 4.50 -1.85 -8.17
CA GLN A 24 4.66 -3.10 -8.90
C GLN A 24 5.99 -3.79 -8.58
N PHE A 25 7.07 -3.01 -8.42
CA PHE A 25 8.35 -3.51 -7.94
C PHE A 25 8.22 -4.15 -6.56
N SER A 26 7.48 -3.53 -5.64
CA SER A 26 7.27 -4.06 -4.28
C SER A 26 6.48 -5.37 -4.30
N ILE A 27 5.49 -5.51 -5.18
CA ILE A 27 4.74 -6.76 -5.36
C ILE A 27 5.68 -7.87 -5.84
N VAL A 28 6.49 -7.61 -6.87
CA VAL A 28 7.44 -8.60 -7.41
C VAL A 28 8.47 -8.99 -6.34
N LEU A 29 9.00 -8.03 -5.60
CA LEU A 29 9.93 -8.29 -4.51
C LEU A 29 9.30 -9.16 -3.42
N GLY A 30 8.05 -8.90 -3.03
CA GLY A 30 7.31 -9.73 -2.10
C GLY A 30 7.14 -11.18 -2.58
N VAL A 31 6.83 -11.37 -3.86
CA VAL A 31 6.73 -12.71 -4.47
C VAL A 31 8.07 -13.44 -4.45
N VAL A 32 9.17 -12.76 -4.81
CA VAL A 32 10.53 -13.33 -4.75
C VAL A 32 10.88 -13.78 -3.34
N VAL A 33 10.66 -12.92 -2.34
CA VAL A 33 10.89 -13.25 -0.92
C VAL A 33 10.03 -14.45 -0.49
N GLY A 34 8.77 -14.51 -0.92
CA GLY A 34 7.89 -15.64 -0.65
C GLY A 34 8.41 -16.96 -1.21
N PHE A 35 8.94 -16.96 -2.44
CA PHE A 35 9.56 -18.15 -3.04
C PHE A 35 10.80 -18.59 -2.26
N TRP A 36 11.65 -17.65 -1.83
CA TRP A 36 12.82 -17.97 -1.00
C TRP A 36 12.42 -18.59 0.34
N ILE A 37 11.42 -18.02 1.03
CA ILE A 37 10.92 -18.58 2.29
C ILE A 37 10.42 -20.01 2.07
N GLY A 38 9.62 -20.24 1.03
CA GLY A 38 9.15 -21.58 0.66
C GLY A 38 10.27 -22.57 0.35
N PHE A 39 11.35 -22.10 -0.30
CA PHE A 39 12.54 -22.91 -0.57
C PHE A 39 13.24 -23.34 0.74
N PHE A 40 13.42 -22.42 1.68
CA PHE A 40 14.06 -22.71 2.96
C PHE A 40 13.21 -23.62 3.86
N THR A 41 11.88 -23.49 3.83
CA THR A 41 10.98 -24.32 4.66
C THR A 41 10.68 -25.70 4.05
N ARG A 42 11.18 -25.99 2.84
CA ARG A 42 10.94 -27.26 2.13
C ARG A 42 11.46 -28.49 2.88
N ASN A 43 12.61 -28.37 3.54
CA ASN A 43 13.27 -29.50 4.22
C ASN A 43 12.75 -29.72 5.65
N ILE A 44 11.76 -28.95 6.12
CA ILE A 44 11.18 -29.11 7.45
C ILE A 44 10.21 -30.30 7.43
N PRO A 45 10.42 -31.35 8.24
CA PRO A 45 9.49 -32.46 8.32
C PRO A 45 8.15 -32.01 8.93
N GLY A 46 7.05 -32.33 8.26
CA GLY A 46 5.69 -32.14 8.79
C GLY A 46 4.98 -30.85 8.34
N SER A 47 3.87 -30.52 9.02
CA SER A 47 2.95 -29.43 8.63
C SER A 47 3.54 -28.02 8.76
N ALA A 48 4.69 -27.87 9.43
CA ALA A 48 5.39 -26.60 9.56
C ALA A 48 5.90 -26.05 8.21
N SER A 49 6.16 -26.92 7.22
CA SER A 49 6.70 -26.53 5.91
C SER A 49 5.82 -25.53 5.14
N TRP A 50 4.49 -25.66 5.26
CA TRP A 50 3.52 -24.77 4.60
C TRP A 50 2.95 -23.70 5.52
N ARG A 51 2.94 -23.93 6.84
CA ARG A 51 2.41 -22.96 7.82
C ARG A 51 3.34 -21.77 8.01
N ILE A 52 4.65 -21.97 7.97
CA ILE A 52 5.64 -20.89 8.15
C ILE A 52 5.56 -19.86 7.02
N PRO A 53 5.58 -20.23 5.72
CA PRO A 53 5.41 -19.26 4.63
C PRO A 53 4.09 -18.49 4.70
N LEU A 54 3.01 -19.13 5.15
CA LEU A 54 1.72 -18.45 5.36
C LEU A 54 1.76 -17.49 6.55
N GLY A 55 2.36 -17.89 7.66
CA GLY A 55 2.50 -17.06 8.84
C GLY A 55 3.35 -15.81 8.59
N VAL A 56 4.43 -15.95 7.82
CA VAL A 56 5.32 -14.82 7.50
C VAL A 56 4.60 -13.75 6.66
N GLN A 57 3.63 -14.12 5.81
CA GLN A 57 2.85 -13.16 5.02
C GLN A 57 1.97 -12.25 5.90
N ILE A 58 1.62 -12.67 7.11
CA ILE A 58 0.80 -11.87 8.04
C ILE A 58 1.55 -10.61 8.48
N GLY A 59 2.86 -10.71 8.72
CA GLY A 59 3.70 -9.59 9.17
C GLY A 59 3.61 -8.34 8.28
N PRO A 60 4.00 -8.40 7.00
CA PRO A 60 3.88 -7.27 6.08
C PRO A 60 2.43 -6.87 5.84
N GLY A 61 1.46 -7.79 5.90
CA GLY A 61 0.04 -7.46 5.81
C GLY A 61 -0.44 -6.56 6.96
N VAL A 62 -0.05 -6.88 8.20
CA VAL A 62 -0.36 -6.05 9.38
C VAL A 62 0.35 -4.70 9.31
N LEU A 63 1.61 -4.68 8.88
CA LEU A 63 2.37 -3.44 8.70
C LEU A 63 1.70 -2.51 7.69
N LEU A 64 1.24 -3.06 6.55
CA LEU A 64 0.51 -2.30 5.54
C LEU A 64 -0.84 -1.81 6.07
N ALA A 65 -1.59 -2.64 6.79
CA ALA A 65 -2.86 -2.24 7.39
C ALA A 65 -2.68 -1.09 8.39
N PHE A 66 -1.65 -1.17 9.24
CA PHE A 66 -1.33 -0.10 10.18
C PHE A 66 -0.91 1.18 9.45
N GLY A 67 -0.05 1.08 8.45
CA GLY A 67 0.35 2.22 7.63
C GLY A 67 -0.83 2.90 6.91
N ALA A 68 -1.75 2.10 6.38
CA ALA A 68 -2.94 2.59 5.71
C ALA A 68 -3.92 3.30 6.64
N LEU A 69 -4.09 2.81 7.87
CA LEU A 69 -5.04 3.38 8.83
C LEU A 69 -4.52 4.66 9.50
N PHE A 70 -3.22 4.74 9.79
CA PHE A 70 -2.66 5.83 10.62
C PHE A 70 -1.91 6.90 9.82
N LEU A 71 -1.23 6.54 8.73
CA LEU A 71 -0.36 7.48 8.01
C LEU A 71 -1.05 8.11 6.79
N LEU A 72 -1.91 7.36 6.10
CA LEU A 72 -2.45 7.76 4.81
C LEU A 72 -3.75 8.58 4.96
N PRO A 73 -3.82 9.82 4.40
CA PRO A 73 -5.06 10.58 4.36
C PRO A 73 -6.07 9.94 3.39
N ALA A 74 -7.35 10.14 3.64
CA ALA A 74 -8.40 9.68 2.74
C ALA A 74 -8.23 10.30 1.34
N SER A 75 -8.62 9.55 0.30
CA SER A 75 -8.56 10.06 -1.08
C SER A 75 -9.41 11.34 -1.21
N PRO A 76 -8.82 12.47 -1.64
CA PRO A 76 -9.56 13.70 -1.83
C PRO A 76 -10.71 13.57 -2.83
N ARG A 77 -10.52 12.77 -3.89
CA ARG A 77 -11.54 12.55 -4.92
C ARG A 77 -12.74 11.78 -4.36
N LEU A 78 -12.49 10.78 -3.53
CA LEU A 78 -13.54 10.02 -2.86
C LEU A 78 -14.35 10.90 -1.89
N LEU A 79 -13.68 11.80 -1.17
CA LEU A 79 -14.33 12.74 -0.25
C LEU A 79 -15.21 13.75 -1.00
N VAL A 80 -14.75 14.27 -2.14
CA VAL A 80 -15.55 15.13 -3.02
C VAL A 80 -16.79 14.41 -3.55
N LEU A 81 -16.66 13.14 -3.98
CA LEU A 81 -17.79 12.34 -4.46
C LEU A 81 -18.84 12.07 -3.37
N LYS A 82 -18.43 12.09 -2.09
CA LYS A 82 -19.32 11.96 -0.92
C LYS A 82 -19.89 13.30 -0.43
N GLY A 83 -19.63 14.41 -1.12
CA GLY A 83 -20.07 15.74 -0.73
C GLY A 83 -19.32 16.34 0.48
N LYS A 84 -18.22 15.72 0.90
CA LYS A 84 -17.41 16.14 2.07
C LYS A 84 -16.25 17.04 1.63
N TYR A 85 -16.57 18.26 1.23
CA TYR A 85 -15.59 19.19 0.68
C TYR A 85 -14.53 19.66 1.71
N ASP A 86 -14.92 19.88 2.97
CA ASP A 86 -14.00 20.32 4.03
C ASP A 86 -12.91 19.27 4.33
N GLU A 87 -13.30 18.00 4.40
CA GLU A 87 -12.36 16.88 4.60
C GLU A 87 -11.45 16.68 3.38
N ALA A 88 -11.98 16.91 2.17
CA ALA A 88 -11.21 16.83 0.94
C ALA A 88 -10.14 17.92 0.87
N GLU A 89 -10.48 19.15 1.26
CA GLU A 89 -9.54 20.26 1.33
C GLU A 89 -8.44 19.98 2.36
N ALA A 90 -8.79 19.53 3.57
CA ALA A 90 -7.82 19.16 4.60
C ALA A 90 -6.83 18.08 4.11
N SER A 91 -7.33 17.10 3.37
CA SER A 91 -6.50 16.05 2.76
C SER A 91 -5.59 16.60 1.65
N LEU A 92 -6.07 17.53 0.83
CA LEU A 92 -5.27 18.20 -0.20
C LEU A 92 -4.18 19.10 0.39
N VAL A 93 -4.47 19.84 1.47
CA VAL A 93 -3.48 20.66 2.17
C VAL A 93 -2.39 19.77 2.76
N LYS A 94 -2.75 18.62 3.36
CA LYS A 94 -1.78 17.66 3.89
C LYS A 94 -0.89 17.05 2.79
N LEU A 95 -1.43 16.82 1.59
CA LEU A 95 -0.70 16.22 0.46
C LEU A 95 0.14 17.23 -0.35
N ARG A 96 -0.33 18.47 -0.52
CA ARG A 96 0.29 19.47 -1.42
C ARG A 96 0.86 20.69 -0.71
N GLY A 97 0.64 20.85 0.59
CA GLY A 97 1.18 21.95 1.40
C GLY A 97 0.68 23.35 1.03
N ARG A 98 -0.29 23.49 0.11
CA ARG A 98 -0.87 24.78 -0.30
C ARG A 98 -2.29 24.91 0.24
N ARG A 99 -2.51 25.88 1.13
CA ARG A 99 -3.84 26.31 1.56
C ARG A 99 -4.45 27.16 0.44
N SER A 100 -5.62 26.77 -0.08
CA SER A 100 -6.36 27.66 -0.98
C SER A 100 -6.74 28.91 -0.19
N ARG A 101 -6.38 30.08 -0.70
CA ARG A 101 -6.79 31.38 -0.15
C ARG A 101 -8.18 31.75 -0.65
#